data_AF-M8C9K4-F1
#
_entry.id   AF-M8C9K4-F1
#
_cell.length_a   1.000
_cell.length_b   1.000
_cell.length_c   1.000
_cell.angle_alpha   90.00
_cell.angle_beta   90.00
_cell.angle_gamma   90.00
#
_symmetry.space_group_name_H-M   'P 1'
#
loop_
_entity.id
_entity.type
_entity.pdbx_description
1 polymer ?
#
loop_
_entity_poly.entity_id
_entity_poly.type
_entity_poly.pdbx_seq_one_letter_code
_entity_poly.pdbx_strand_id
1 'polypeptide(L)'
;MFPIPVHATVQTAPPIRRPLPRIQPFKCQAAAADPDLAVNSCLVLSSAFRQAYAGDTTGLNFETLNRCAHDLVNLGHGEVLYTQVATSMAAGVEKVAESLDRSASVPDAEFLRELLGEWKKHGRAVLMILDIVMYMERSFVLKRGKASVRELGLRAWRDGVVRRSASEVLGPDQDAPAARARPGRLTGDEGRDGGSLPVGQEGGGRRRAVAVRREGQATTNDITSRIFARR
;
A
#
# COMPACT_ATOMS: atom_id res chain seq x y z
N MET A 1 49.87 16.20 70.08
CA MET A 1 48.65 16.33 69.25
C MET A 1 49.13 16.83 67.89
N PHE A 2 49.18 15.95 66.88
CA PHE A 2 49.72 16.29 65.56
C PHE A 2 48.72 17.17 64.78
N PRO A 3 49.16 18.26 64.12
CA PRO A 3 48.26 19.08 63.33
C PRO A 3 47.85 18.34 62.04
N ILE A 4 46.55 18.38 61.75
CA ILE A 4 45.94 17.80 60.55
C ILE A 4 46.34 18.66 59.33
N PRO A 5 46.84 18.08 58.23
CA PRO A 5 47.15 18.83 57.02
C PRO A 5 45.86 19.41 56.41
N VAL A 6 45.84 20.72 56.22
CA VAL A 6 44.78 21.42 55.49
C VAL A 6 44.81 20.92 54.05
N HIS A 7 43.71 20.33 53.57
CA HIS A 7 43.59 19.82 52.21
C HIS A 7 43.99 20.91 51.20
N ALA A 8 45.03 20.62 50.42
CA ALA A 8 45.42 21.45 49.29
C ALA A 8 44.25 21.50 48.30
N THR A 9 43.64 22.67 48.16
CA THR A 9 42.67 22.96 47.11
C THR A 9 43.36 22.74 45.77
N VAL A 10 43.05 21.64 45.09
CA VAL A 10 43.44 21.42 43.70
C VAL A 10 42.81 22.55 42.89
N GLN A 11 43.62 23.54 42.52
CA GLN A 11 43.24 24.53 41.52
C GLN A 11 43.12 23.80 40.17
N THR A 12 41.91 23.32 39.86
CA THR A 12 41.56 22.91 38.51
C THR A 12 41.59 24.13 37.61
N ALA A 13 42.65 24.24 36.80
CA ALA A 13 42.78 25.27 35.78
C ALA A 13 41.56 25.23 34.84
N PRO A 14 41.03 26.40 34.41
CA PRO A 14 39.87 26.45 33.53
C PRO A 14 40.20 25.78 32.18
N PRO A 15 39.24 25.08 31.55
CA PRO A 15 39.47 24.44 30.26
C PRO A 15 39.85 25.49 29.22
N ILE A 16 41.01 25.30 28.58
CA ILE A 16 41.48 26.13 27.48
C ILE A 16 40.47 26.01 26.33
N ARG A 17 39.58 26.99 26.18
CA ARG A 17 38.67 27.07 25.05
C ARG A 17 39.48 27.45 23.82
N ARG A 18 39.85 26.45 23.01
CA ARG A 18 40.41 26.70 21.69
C ARG A 18 39.36 27.44 20.86
N PRO A 19 39.73 28.54 20.16
CA PRO A 19 38.81 29.21 19.25
C PRO A 19 38.28 28.21 18.22
N LEU A 20 36.98 28.26 17.93
CA LEU A 20 36.40 27.46 16.86
C LEU A 20 37.12 27.80 15.55
N PRO A 21 37.53 26.80 14.75
CA PRO A 21 38.19 27.05 13.48
C PRO A 21 37.26 27.87 12.57
N ARG A 22 37.75 29.03 12.11
CA ARG A 22 37.05 29.89 11.15
C ARG A 22 37.21 29.27 9.76
N ILE A 23 36.18 28.56 9.31
CA ILE A 23 36.10 28.06 7.94
C ILE A 23 36.11 29.28 7.02
N GLN A 24 37.16 29.43 6.20
CA GLN A 24 37.18 30.48 5.19
C GLN A 24 36.07 30.23 4.18
N PRO A 25 35.46 31.29 3.61
CA PRO A 25 34.44 31.14 2.59
C PRO A 25 34.99 30.26 1.47
N PHE A 26 34.45 29.05 1.35
CA PHE A 26 34.74 28.20 0.23
C PHE A 26 34.25 28.92 -1.03
N LYS A 27 35.05 28.91 -2.10
CA LYS A 27 34.57 29.31 -3.43
C LYS A 27 33.71 28.17 -3.97
N CYS A 28 32.59 27.88 -3.33
CA CYS A 28 31.57 27.06 -3.96
C CYS A 28 30.98 27.93 -5.06
N GLN A 29 31.36 27.65 -6.30
CA GLN A 29 30.34 27.63 -7.34
C GLN A 29 29.37 26.53 -6.92
N ALA A 30 28.50 26.82 -5.94
CA ALA A 30 27.35 26.00 -5.71
C ALA A 30 26.58 26.14 -7.02
N ALA A 31 26.77 25.18 -7.92
CA ALA A 31 25.82 24.96 -8.99
C ALA A 31 24.49 24.89 -8.25
N ALA A 32 23.69 25.94 -8.39
CA ALA A 32 22.37 26.00 -7.78
C ALA A 32 21.73 24.65 -8.08
N ALA A 33 21.23 23.97 -7.04
CA ALA A 33 20.66 22.63 -7.20
C ALA A 33 19.78 22.66 -8.43
N ASP A 34 20.21 21.93 -9.47
CA ASP A 34 19.64 22.06 -10.80
C ASP A 34 18.14 21.77 -10.67
N PRO A 35 17.24 22.73 -10.94
CA PRO A 35 15.81 22.51 -10.80
C PRO A 35 15.34 21.32 -11.65
N ASP A 36 16.08 20.98 -12.71
CA ASP A 36 15.77 19.84 -13.57
C ASP A 36 16.14 18.50 -12.93
N LEU A 37 17.06 18.44 -11.95
CA LEU A 37 17.45 17.21 -11.27
C LEU A 37 16.27 16.54 -10.57
N ALA A 38 15.44 17.34 -9.89
CA ALA A 38 14.26 16.83 -9.19
C ALA A 38 13.23 16.27 -10.18
N VAL A 39 13.00 16.97 -11.29
CA VAL A 39 12.08 16.54 -12.34
C VAL A 39 12.57 15.24 -12.98
N ASN A 40 13.85 15.18 -13.36
CA ASN A 40 14.47 14.00 -13.95
C ASN A 40 14.42 12.80 -13.01
N SER A 41 14.72 13.00 -11.73
CA SER A 41 14.63 11.95 -10.69
C SER A 41 13.20 11.45 -10.54
N CYS A 42 12.20 12.34 -10.52
CA CYS A 42 10.79 11.95 -10.49
C CYS A 42 10.39 11.15 -11.73
N LEU A 43 10.84 11.53 -12.93
CA LEU A 43 10.53 10.80 -14.16
C LEU A 43 11.12 9.38 -14.15
N VAL A 44 12.39 9.26 -13.74
CA VAL A 44 13.07 7.96 -13.62
C VAL A 44 12.31 7.06 -12.63
N LEU A 45 11.93 7.58 -11.46
CA LEU A 45 11.18 6.82 -10.46
C LEU A 45 9.77 6.44 -10.94
N SER A 46 9.04 7.35 -11.61
CA SER A 46 7.73 7.04 -12.20
C SER A 46 7.82 5.87 -13.17
N SER A 47 8.84 5.89 -14.02
CA SER A 47 9.06 4.85 -15.01
C SER A 47 9.36 3.49 -14.36
N ALA A 48 10.11 3.50 -13.25
CA ALA A 48 10.45 2.30 -12.49
C ALA A 48 9.26 1.73 -11.73
N PHE A 49 8.42 2.57 -11.12
CA PHE A 49 7.20 2.12 -10.44
C PHE A 49 6.21 1.49 -11.42
N ARG A 50 6.08 2.05 -12.63
CA ARG A 50 5.27 1.45 -13.69
C ARG A 50 5.81 0.08 -14.12
N GLN A 51 7.14 -0.05 -14.25
CA GLN A 51 7.80 -1.32 -14.56
C GLN A 51 7.61 -2.36 -13.45
N ALA A 52 7.67 -1.93 -12.18
CA ALA A 52 7.39 -2.79 -11.03
C ALA A 52 5.99 -3.41 -11.10
N TYR A 53 4.98 -2.63 -11.52
CA TYR A 53 3.62 -3.12 -11.73
C TYR A 53 3.46 -3.98 -13.00
N ALA A 54 4.24 -3.73 -14.05
CA ALA A 54 4.28 -4.60 -15.23
C ALA A 54 4.92 -5.97 -14.92
N GLY A 55 5.70 -6.07 -13.84
CA GLY A 55 6.49 -7.25 -13.53
C GLY A 55 7.82 -7.32 -14.29
N ASP A 56 8.16 -6.25 -15.03
CA ASP A 56 9.37 -6.15 -15.83
C ASP A 56 10.49 -5.59 -14.96
N THR A 57 11.39 -6.46 -14.52
CA THR A 57 12.56 -6.07 -13.69
C THR A 57 13.85 -5.97 -14.50
N THR A 58 13.80 -6.33 -15.79
CA THR A 58 14.95 -6.32 -16.68
C THR A 58 15.34 -4.88 -17.01
N GLY A 59 16.53 -4.46 -16.57
CA GLY A 59 17.06 -3.11 -16.85
C GLY A 59 16.86 -2.08 -15.74
N LEU A 60 16.27 -2.45 -14.59
CA LEU A 60 16.19 -1.55 -13.44
C LEU A 60 17.55 -1.47 -12.71
N ASN A 61 18.12 -0.27 -12.66
CA ASN A 61 19.29 0.00 -11.83
C ASN A 61 18.84 0.48 -10.43
N PHE A 62 18.72 -0.46 -9.49
CA PHE A 62 18.30 -0.18 -8.11
C PHE A 62 19.17 0.83 -7.38
N GLU A 63 20.47 0.90 -7.68
CA GLU A 63 21.36 1.87 -7.04
C GLU A 63 21.02 3.29 -7.46
N THR A 64 20.87 3.52 -8.78
CA THR A 64 20.47 4.83 -9.32
C THR A 64 19.08 5.23 -8.81
N LEU A 65 18.13 4.28 -8.78
CA LEU A 65 16.78 4.53 -8.29
C LEU A 65 16.77 4.95 -6.81
N ASN A 66 17.52 4.24 -5.97
CA ASN A 66 17.65 4.58 -4.55
C ASN A 66 18.31 5.96 -4.36
N ARG A 67 19.32 6.29 -5.17
CA ARG A 67 19.99 7.60 -5.14
C ARG A 67 19.03 8.73 -5.52
N CYS A 68 18.27 8.58 -6.60
CA CYS A 68 17.24 9.54 -7.00
C CYS A 68 16.20 9.76 -5.89
N ALA A 69 15.70 8.69 -5.27
CA ALA A 69 14.74 8.79 -4.17
C ALA A 69 15.34 9.50 -2.95
N HIS A 70 16.59 9.20 -2.60
CA HIS A 70 17.31 9.84 -1.52
C HIS A 70 17.52 11.34 -1.77
N ASP A 71 17.98 11.70 -2.96
CA ASP A 71 18.27 13.08 -3.34
C ASP A 71 16.99 13.92 -3.33
N LEU A 72 15.87 13.39 -3.81
CA LEU A 72 14.57 14.05 -3.72
C LEU A 72 14.16 14.35 -2.27
N VAL A 73 14.32 13.40 -1.36
CA VAL A 73 13.96 13.61 0.05
C VAL A 73 14.89 14.65 0.70
N ASN A 74 16.18 14.61 0.41
CA ASN A 74 17.16 15.55 0.96
C ASN A 74 17.00 16.97 0.42
N LEU A 75 16.59 17.12 -0.84
CA LEU A 75 16.24 18.40 -1.44
C LEU A 75 14.88 18.94 -0.95
N GLY A 76 14.17 18.21 -0.08
CA GLY A 76 12.89 18.63 0.50
C GLY A 76 11.66 18.24 -0.33
N HIS A 77 11.83 17.48 -1.41
CA HIS A 77 10.75 17.00 -2.29
C HIS A 77 10.14 15.66 -1.83
N GLY A 78 10.26 15.31 -0.55
CA GLY A 78 9.69 14.09 0.02
C GLY A 78 8.16 13.98 -0.14
N GLU A 79 7.44 15.11 -0.12
CA GLU A 79 5.99 15.15 -0.32
C GLU A 79 5.60 14.77 -1.76
N VAL A 80 6.37 15.25 -2.74
CA VAL A 80 6.18 14.96 -4.16
C VAL A 80 6.41 13.47 -4.40
N LEU A 81 7.52 12.92 -3.89
CA LEU A 81 7.84 11.50 -4.01
C LEU A 81 6.78 10.62 -3.33
N TYR A 82 6.31 10.99 -2.13
CA TYR A 82 5.27 10.24 -1.43
C TYR A 82 3.96 10.22 -2.22
N THR A 83 3.56 11.38 -2.76
CA THR A 83 2.35 11.50 -3.59
C THR A 83 2.48 10.66 -4.86
N GLN A 84 3.65 10.70 -5.51
CA GLN A 84 3.96 9.91 -6.68
C GLN A 84 3.89 8.40 -6.43
N VAL A 85 4.37 7.92 -5.27
CA VAL A 85 4.23 6.52 -4.87
C VAL A 85 2.75 6.16 -4.70
N ALA A 86 1.98 6.99 -3.99
CA ALA A 86 0.56 6.75 -3.76
C ALA A 86 -0.24 6.73 -5.08
N THR A 87 0.00 7.67 -6.00
CA THR A 87 -0.66 7.70 -7.31
C THR A 87 -0.26 6.53 -8.19
N SER A 88 1.02 6.11 -8.15
CA SER A 88 1.49 4.93 -8.89
C SER A 88 0.81 3.66 -8.39
N MET A 89 0.64 3.51 -7.06
CA MET A 89 -0.07 2.37 -6.48
C MET A 89 -1.57 2.38 -6.83
N ALA A 90 -2.22 3.54 -6.77
CA ALA A 90 -3.62 3.68 -7.16
C ALA A 90 -3.81 3.31 -8.64
N ALA A 91 -2.97 3.83 -9.54
CA ALA A 91 -3.02 3.50 -10.96
C ALA A 91 -2.70 2.02 -11.25
N GLY A 92 -1.78 1.41 -10.49
CA GLY A 92 -1.49 -0.01 -10.58
C GLY A 92 -2.68 -0.88 -10.20
N VAL A 93 -3.38 -0.53 -9.10
CA VAL A 93 -4.59 -1.24 -8.66
C VAL A 93 -5.76 -1.03 -9.62
N GLU A 94 -5.92 0.17 -10.19
CA GLU A 94 -6.96 0.44 -11.18
C GLU A 94 -6.86 -0.51 -12.38
N LYS A 95 -5.65 -0.73 -12.90
CA LYS A 95 -5.40 -1.71 -13.98
C LYS A 95 -5.72 -3.15 -13.58
N VAL A 96 -5.48 -3.49 -12.32
CA VAL A 96 -5.86 -4.80 -11.78
C VAL A 96 -7.38 -4.94 -11.75
N ALA A 97 -8.09 -3.92 -11.25
CA ALA A 97 -9.55 -3.90 -11.23
C ALA A 97 -10.13 -4.05 -12.65
N GLU A 98 -9.64 -3.28 -13.62
CA GLU A 98 -10.03 -3.41 -15.03
C GLU A 98 -9.76 -4.82 -15.60
N SER A 99 -8.72 -5.52 -15.12
CA SER A 99 -8.47 -6.90 -15.54
C SER A 99 -9.47 -7.88 -14.94
N LEU A 100 -9.79 -7.70 -13.67
CA LEU A 100 -10.76 -8.53 -12.96
C LEU A 100 -12.17 -8.31 -13.50
N ASP A 101 -12.54 -7.08 -13.84
CA ASP A 101 -13.85 -6.73 -14.43
C ASP A 101 -14.05 -7.44 -15.79
N ARG A 102 -12.98 -7.55 -16.60
CA ARG A 102 -13.01 -8.35 -17.85
C ARG A 102 -13.20 -9.84 -17.59
N SER A 103 -12.64 -10.35 -16.50
CA SER A 103 -12.73 -11.75 -16.10
C SER A 103 -13.96 -12.05 -15.23
N ALA A 104 -14.83 -11.07 -14.95
CA ALA A 104 -16.02 -11.26 -14.12
C ALA A 104 -17.07 -12.22 -14.74
N SER A 105 -16.97 -12.48 -16.04
CA SER A 105 -17.82 -13.46 -16.75
C SER A 105 -17.37 -14.92 -16.58
N VAL A 106 -16.24 -15.16 -15.92
CA VAL A 106 -15.59 -16.45 -15.77
C VAL A 106 -16.10 -17.15 -14.48
N PRO A 107 -16.19 -18.50 -14.42
CA PRO A 107 -16.61 -19.19 -13.20
C PRO A 107 -15.79 -18.82 -11.95
N ASP A 108 -16.46 -18.76 -10.80
CA ASP A 108 -15.91 -18.30 -9.51
C ASP A 108 -14.51 -18.86 -9.17
N ALA A 109 -14.25 -20.13 -9.46
CA ALA A 109 -12.98 -20.76 -9.16
C ALA A 109 -11.80 -20.18 -9.97
N GLU A 110 -12.03 -19.83 -11.23
CA GLU A 110 -11.02 -19.22 -12.09
C GLU A 110 -10.85 -17.74 -11.76
N PHE A 111 -11.95 -17.04 -11.45
CA PHE A 111 -11.92 -15.66 -10.94
C PHE A 111 -11.07 -15.55 -9.67
N LEU A 112 -11.32 -16.41 -8.67
CA LEU A 112 -10.55 -16.42 -7.41
C LEU A 112 -9.05 -16.70 -7.64
N ARG A 113 -8.73 -17.55 -8.62
CA ARG A 113 -7.34 -17.83 -9.00
C ARG A 113 -6.67 -16.61 -9.62
N GLU A 114 -7.37 -15.88 -10.49
CA GLU A 114 -6.86 -14.65 -11.09
C GLU A 114 -6.70 -13.55 -10.03
N LEU A 115 -7.70 -13.34 -9.19
CA LEU A 115 -7.65 -12.39 -8.07
C LEU A 115 -6.44 -12.65 -7.15
N LEU A 116 -6.18 -13.91 -6.80
CA LEU A 116 -5.01 -14.28 -6.00
C LEU A 116 -3.70 -14.02 -6.77
N GLY A 117 -3.69 -14.25 -8.08
CA GLY A 117 -2.55 -13.95 -8.96
C GLY A 117 -2.21 -12.46 -8.97
N GLU A 118 -3.21 -11.61 -9.15
CA GLU A 118 -3.07 -10.16 -9.15
C GLU A 118 -2.69 -9.61 -7.77
N TRP A 119 -3.26 -10.15 -6.69
CA TRP A 119 -2.84 -9.81 -5.32
C TRP A 119 -1.35 -10.09 -5.09
N LYS A 120 -0.86 -11.25 -5.55
CA LYS A 120 0.56 -11.60 -5.44
C LYS A 120 1.45 -10.68 -6.29
N LYS A 121 1.00 -10.28 -7.49
CA LYS A 121 1.71 -9.31 -8.34
C LYS A 121 1.80 -7.95 -7.67
N HIS A 122 0.67 -7.42 -7.19
CA HIS A 122 0.60 -6.18 -6.42
C HIS A 122 1.52 -6.20 -5.21
N GLY A 123 1.49 -7.29 -4.41
CA GLY A 123 2.37 -7.44 -3.26
C GLY A 123 3.86 -7.39 -3.62
N ARG A 124 4.27 -8.02 -4.74
CA ARG A 124 5.66 -7.92 -5.23
C ARG A 124 6.02 -6.50 -5.68
N ALA A 125 5.13 -5.83 -6.40
CA ALA A 125 5.35 -4.44 -6.82
C ALA A 125 5.50 -3.50 -5.62
N VAL A 126 4.64 -3.64 -4.59
CA VAL A 126 4.73 -2.86 -3.35
C VAL A 126 6.06 -3.07 -2.62
N LEU A 127 6.55 -4.31 -2.55
CA LEU A 127 7.86 -4.60 -1.96
C LEU A 127 9.02 -3.99 -2.77
N MET A 128 8.96 -4.08 -4.10
CA MET A 128 9.97 -3.46 -4.96
C MET A 128 10.00 -1.93 -4.81
N ILE A 129 8.82 -1.30 -4.76
CA ILE A 129 8.72 0.15 -4.53
C ILE A 129 9.32 0.51 -3.17
N LEU A 130 8.99 -0.25 -2.11
CA LEU A 130 9.57 -0.08 -0.78
C LEU A 130 11.10 -0.14 -0.78
N ASP A 131 11.68 -1.07 -1.54
CA ASP A 131 13.13 -1.23 -1.64
C ASP A 131 13.78 -0.03 -2.36
N ILE A 132 13.06 0.64 -3.26
CA ILE A 132 13.51 1.87 -3.93
C ILE A 132 13.36 3.10 -3.02
N VAL A 133 12.25 3.22 -2.29
CA VAL A 133 11.93 4.40 -1.46
C VAL A 133 12.25 4.20 0.02
N MET A 134 13.10 3.23 0.34
CA MET A 134 13.46 2.85 1.72
C MET A 134 13.87 4.04 2.59
N TYR A 135 14.66 4.96 2.03
CA TYR A 135 15.10 6.16 2.76
C TYR A 135 13.94 7.10 3.09
N MET A 136 13.01 7.33 2.14
CA MET A 136 11.80 8.13 2.36
C MET A 136 10.95 7.55 3.50
N GLU A 137 10.80 6.21 3.53
CA GLU A 137 10.04 5.52 4.57
C GLU A 137 10.64 5.77 5.97
N ARG A 138 11.96 5.63 6.11
CA ARG A 138 12.65 5.77 7.41
C ARG A 138 12.80 7.22 7.87
N SER A 139 12.88 8.17 6.93
CA SER A 139 13.17 9.56 7.25
C SER A 139 11.93 10.45 7.15
N PHE A 140 11.25 10.48 6.01
CA PHE A 140 10.16 11.41 5.73
C PHE A 140 8.83 10.94 6.33
N VAL A 141 8.44 9.68 6.06
CA VAL A 141 7.16 9.12 6.51
C VAL A 141 7.09 9.09 8.03
N LEU A 142 8.15 8.60 8.68
CA LEU A 142 8.24 8.56 10.14
C LEU A 142 8.18 9.96 10.77
N LYS A 143 8.95 10.93 10.26
CA LYS A 143 8.98 12.30 10.79
C LYS A 143 7.65 13.04 10.60
N ARG A 144 6.93 12.75 9.51
CA ARG A 144 5.67 13.42 9.17
C ARG A 144 4.43 12.67 9.66
N GLY A 145 4.59 11.50 10.29
CA GLY A 145 3.47 10.67 10.77
C GLY A 145 2.56 10.19 9.64
N LYS A 146 3.11 9.97 8.44
CA LYS A 146 2.33 9.50 7.28
C LYS A 146 2.13 7.99 7.32
N ALA A 147 1.17 7.50 6.52
CA ALA A 147 0.98 6.07 6.34
C ALA A 147 2.22 5.45 5.68
N SER A 148 2.57 4.24 6.12
CA SER A 148 3.67 3.48 5.50
C SER A 148 3.35 3.13 4.05
N VAL A 149 4.37 2.92 3.24
CA VAL A 149 4.17 2.49 1.83
C VAL A 149 3.45 1.14 1.75
N ARG A 150 3.65 0.25 2.73
CA ARG A 150 2.85 -0.99 2.87
C ARG A 150 1.37 -0.69 3.10
N GLU A 151 1.08 0.21 4.03
CA GLU A 151 -0.28 0.61 4.35
C GLU A 151 -0.95 1.30 3.16
N LEU A 152 -0.22 2.15 2.42
CA LEU A 152 -0.71 2.72 1.16
C LEU A 152 -1.09 1.64 0.14
N GLY A 153 -0.24 0.64 -0.05
CA GLY A 153 -0.51 -0.48 -0.96
C GLY A 153 -1.76 -1.27 -0.56
N LEU A 154 -1.98 -1.50 0.74
CA LEU A 154 -3.18 -2.16 1.26
C LEU A 154 -4.45 -1.33 1.06
N ARG A 155 -4.38 -0.03 1.37
CA ARG A 155 -5.50 0.90 1.18
C ARG A 155 -5.89 1.01 -0.28
N ALA A 156 -4.90 1.17 -1.16
CA ALA A 156 -5.12 1.23 -2.61
C ALA A 156 -5.85 -0.03 -3.10
N TRP A 157 -5.38 -1.23 -2.71
CA TRP A 157 -6.03 -2.48 -3.08
C TRP A 157 -7.48 -2.57 -2.59
N ARG A 158 -7.70 -2.30 -1.30
CA ARG A 158 -9.03 -2.33 -0.69
C ARG A 158 -9.98 -1.37 -1.41
N ASP A 159 -9.53 -0.16 -1.68
CA ASP A 159 -10.38 0.89 -2.24
C ASP A 159 -10.66 0.65 -3.74
N GLY A 160 -9.67 0.14 -4.51
CA GLY A 160 -9.82 -0.13 -5.94
C GLY A 160 -10.49 -1.47 -6.30
N VAL A 161 -10.25 -2.54 -5.54
CA VAL A 161 -10.74 -3.90 -5.88
C VAL A 161 -11.95 -4.31 -5.03
N VAL A 162 -11.85 -4.15 -3.70
CA VAL A 162 -12.87 -4.68 -2.77
C VAL A 162 -14.10 -3.78 -2.72
N ARG A 163 -13.92 -2.45 -2.70
CA ARG A 163 -15.06 -1.53 -2.60
C ARG A 163 -15.77 -1.31 -3.94
N ARG A 164 -15.07 -1.37 -5.07
CA ARG A 164 -15.68 -1.32 -6.41
C ARG A 164 -16.66 -2.48 -6.62
N SER A 165 -16.21 -3.70 -6.33
CA SER A 165 -17.05 -4.89 -6.41
C SER A 165 -18.24 -4.84 -5.43
N ALA A 166 -18.04 -4.33 -4.21
CA ALA A 166 -19.13 -4.17 -3.25
C ALA A 166 -20.22 -3.16 -3.70
N SER A 167 -19.83 -2.07 -4.38
CA SER A 167 -20.79 -1.10 -4.93
C SER A 167 -21.58 -1.61 -6.13
N GLU A 168 -21.06 -2.61 -6.86
CA GLU A 168 -21.80 -3.24 -7.97
C GLU A 168 -22.77 -4.32 -7.47
N VAL A 169 -22.42 -5.00 -6.38
CA VAL A 169 -23.30 -6.00 -5.73
C VAL A 169 -24.50 -5.33 -5.03
N LEU A 170 -24.30 -4.11 -4.49
CA LEU A 170 -25.40 -3.21 -4.12
C LEU A 170 -25.84 -2.41 -5.35
N GLY A 171 -26.59 -3.05 -6.26
CA GLY A 171 -27.29 -2.33 -7.31
C GLY A 171 -28.15 -1.18 -6.76
N PRO A 172 -28.58 -0.22 -7.61
CA PRO A 172 -29.33 0.96 -7.18
C PRO A 172 -30.73 0.54 -6.73
N ASP A 173 -30.87 0.09 -5.49
CA ASP A 173 -32.15 -0.21 -4.88
C ASP A 173 -32.40 0.74 -3.70
N GLN A 174 -33.22 1.74 -3.99
CA GLN A 174 -34.28 2.26 -3.13
C GLN A 174 -33.95 2.52 -1.64
N ASP A 175 -33.04 3.44 -1.36
CA ASP A 175 -33.08 4.18 -0.08
C ASP A 175 -33.72 5.55 -0.29
N ALA A 176 -35.01 5.55 -0.64
CA ALA A 176 -35.88 6.68 -0.36
C ALA A 176 -36.35 6.56 1.10
N PRO A 177 -36.12 7.55 1.98
CA PRO A 177 -36.58 7.46 3.36
C PRO A 177 -38.11 7.61 3.35
N ALA A 178 -38.83 6.50 3.52
CA ALA A 178 -40.25 6.49 3.80
C ALA A 178 -40.49 7.24 5.11
N ALA A 179 -40.81 8.53 4.97
CA ALA A 179 -41.24 9.38 6.06
C ALA A 179 -42.45 8.73 6.75
N ARG A 180 -42.29 8.50 8.05
CA ARG A 180 -43.36 8.16 8.99
C ARG A 180 -44.56 9.09 8.80
N ALA A 181 -45.63 8.57 8.21
CA ALA A 181 -46.99 9.09 8.40
C ALA A 181 -47.75 8.13 9.32
N ARG A 182 -48.33 8.69 10.39
CA ARG A 182 -49.08 7.99 11.44
C ARG A 182 -50.38 7.35 10.88
N PRO A 183 -50.91 6.30 11.53
CA PRO A 183 -52.12 5.63 11.07
C PRO A 183 -53.36 6.46 11.43
N GLY A 184 -54.09 6.88 10.40
CA GLY A 184 -55.46 7.40 10.48
C GLY A 184 -56.46 6.29 10.14
N ARG A 185 -57.54 6.27 10.90
CA ARG A 185 -58.52 5.19 11.09
C ARG A 185 -59.73 5.34 10.14
N LEU A 186 -60.44 4.23 9.89
CA LEU A 186 -61.83 4.08 9.40
C LEU A 186 -61.99 4.20 7.86
N THR A 187 -62.72 3.36 7.11
CA THR A 187 -63.87 2.45 7.36
C THR A 187 -64.14 1.57 6.11
N GLY A 188 -64.79 0.41 6.30
CA GLY A 188 -65.68 -0.28 5.33
C GLY A 188 -64.98 -1.28 4.39
N ASP A 189 -65.13 -2.61 4.53
CA ASP A 189 -66.30 -3.46 4.15
C ASP A 189 -66.45 -3.49 2.60
N GLU A 190 -66.41 -4.59 1.85
CA GLU A 190 -66.98 -5.94 1.97
C GLU A 190 -66.25 -6.96 1.03
N GLY A 191 -66.55 -8.26 1.18
CA GLY A 191 -66.59 -9.22 0.06
C GLY A 191 -65.38 -10.18 -0.06
N ARG A 192 -65.32 -11.33 0.64
CA ARG A 192 -65.99 -12.64 0.42
C ARG A 192 -65.38 -13.50 -0.71
N ASP A 193 -65.24 -14.78 -0.37
CA ASP A 193 -64.93 -15.98 -1.17
C ASP A 193 -63.46 -16.18 -1.53
N GLY A 194 -62.81 -17.32 -1.33
CA GLY A 194 -63.26 -18.68 -1.03
C GLY A 194 -62.34 -19.65 -1.77
N GLY A 195 -61.87 -20.71 -1.12
CA GLY A 195 -61.43 -21.93 -1.81
C GLY A 195 -59.92 -22.24 -1.87
N SER A 196 -59.55 -23.24 -1.05
CA SER A 196 -58.84 -24.47 -1.45
C SER A 196 -57.33 -24.47 -1.79
N LEU A 197 -56.60 -25.14 -0.88
CA LEU A 197 -55.40 -25.99 -1.13
C LEU A 197 -55.74 -27.13 -2.13
N PRO A 198 -54.75 -27.73 -2.85
CA PRO A 198 -53.89 -28.82 -2.32
C PRO A 198 -52.40 -28.66 -2.72
N VAL A 199 -51.41 -29.08 -1.91
CA VAL A 199 -50.80 -30.43 -1.79
C VAL A 199 -50.15 -30.98 -3.07
N GLY A 200 -48.85 -31.30 -2.95
CA GLY A 200 -48.02 -32.14 -3.82
C GLY A 200 -46.79 -31.39 -4.34
N GLN A 201 -45.59 -31.95 -4.51
CA GLN A 201 -45.00 -33.25 -4.22
C GLN A 201 -43.47 -33.08 -4.40
N GLU A 202 -42.73 -34.00 -3.82
CA GLU A 202 -41.27 -34.19 -3.76
C GLU A 202 -40.49 -34.15 -5.09
N GLY A 203 -39.18 -33.91 -4.95
CA GLY A 203 -38.10 -34.33 -5.87
C GLY A 203 -36.82 -33.55 -5.55
N GLY A 204 -35.73 -34.07 -4.98
CA GLY A 204 -35.18 -35.42 -5.07
C GLY A 204 -34.10 -35.48 -6.16
N GLY A 205 -32.95 -34.80 -5.99
CA GLY A 205 -31.97 -34.60 -7.08
C GLY A 205 -30.49 -34.56 -6.66
N ARG A 206 -29.99 -35.71 -6.20
CA ARG A 206 -28.60 -36.26 -6.30
C ARG A 206 -27.39 -35.31 -6.37
N ARG A 207 -26.65 -35.34 -5.27
CA ARG A 207 -25.21 -35.04 -5.15
C ARG A 207 -24.39 -35.94 -6.11
N ARG A 208 -23.45 -35.35 -6.85
CA ARG A 208 -22.26 -36.05 -7.37
C ARG A 208 -21.02 -35.40 -6.75
N ALA A 209 -20.45 -36.10 -5.78
CA ALA A 209 -19.09 -35.88 -5.33
C ALA A 209 -18.14 -36.45 -6.39
N VAL A 210 -17.27 -35.61 -6.95
CA VAL A 210 -16.08 -36.05 -7.67
C VAL A 210 -14.90 -35.73 -6.78
N ALA A 211 -14.35 -36.79 -6.19
CA ALA A 211 -13.05 -36.78 -5.55
C ALA A 211 -11.96 -37.08 -6.60
N VAL A 212 -10.70 -36.84 -6.18
CA VAL A 212 -9.42 -37.18 -6.85
C VAL A 212 -8.91 -36.02 -7.73
N ARG A 213 -7.71 -35.45 -7.54
CA ARG A 213 -6.43 -36.04 -7.11
C ARG A 213 -5.54 -34.96 -6.43
N ARG A 214 -4.90 -35.33 -5.32
CA ARG A 214 -3.80 -34.56 -4.71
C ARG A 214 -2.52 -34.85 -5.51
N GLU A 215 -1.88 -33.80 -6.02
CA GLU A 215 -0.47 -33.84 -6.43
C GLU A 215 0.29 -32.67 -5.78
N GLY A 216 1.55 -32.93 -5.49
CA GLY A 216 2.33 -32.35 -4.40
C GLY A 216 2.53 -30.84 -4.45
N GLN A 217 2.24 -30.19 -3.32
CA GLN A 217 2.74 -28.86 -3.01
C GLN A 217 4.22 -28.96 -2.64
N ALA A 218 5.10 -28.55 -3.56
CA ALA A 218 6.46 -28.17 -3.20
C ALA A 218 6.41 -26.87 -2.39
N THR A 219 6.89 -26.94 -1.15
CA THR A 219 6.86 -25.88 -0.15
C THR A 219 7.64 -24.66 -0.60
N THR A 220 6.95 -23.51 -0.67
CA THR A 220 7.45 -22.18 -1.05
C THR A 220 8.24 -21.50 0.08
N ASN A 221 9.13 -22.23 0.75
CA ASN A 221 9.96 -21.71 1.84
C ASN A 221 11.45 -21.49 1.47
N ASP A 222 11.84 -21.73 0.21
CA ASP A 222 13.27 -21.70 -0.19
C ASP A 222 13.76 -20.37 -0.82
N ILE A 223 12.87 -19.41 -1.08
CA ILE A 223 13.26 -18.16 -1.77
C ILE A 223 13.75 -17.09 -0.78
N THR A 224 13.23 -17.08 0.45
CA THR A 224 13.62 -16.09 1.47
C THR A 224 15.02 -16.32 2.04
N SER A 225 15.55 -17.54 1.93
CA SER A 225 16.84 -17.91 2.52
C SER A 225 18.06 -17.55 1.67
N ARG A 226 17.89 -17.21 0.38
CA ARG A 226 19.02 -16.95 -0.53
C ARG A 226 19.47 -15.49 -0.62
N ILE A 227 18.69 -14.54 -0.10
CA ILE A 227 19.01 -13.10 -0.17
C ILE A 227 19.64 -12.57 1.12
N PHE A 228 19.46 -13.26 2.26
CA PHE A 228 20.03 -12.84 3.56
C PHE A 228 21.37 -13.52 3.94
N ALA A 229 21.91 -14.41 3.11
CA ALA A 229 23.17 -15.12 3.39
C ALA A 229 24.45 -14.43 2.87
N ARG A 230 24.36 -13.16 2.43
CA ARG A 230 25.54 -12.35 2.07
C ARG A 230 25.47 -10.96 2.71
N ARG A 231 25.57 -10.91 4.03
CA ARG A 231 26.12 -9.78 4.78
C ARG A 231 26.74 -10.28 6.07
#